data_AF-A0A4V2G435-F1
#
_entry.id   AF-A0A4V2G435-F1
#
_cell.length_a   1.000
_cell.length_b   1.000
_cell.length_c   1.000
_cell.angle_alpha   90.00
_cell.angle_beta   90.00
_cell.angle_gamma   90.00
#
_symmetry.space_group_name_H-M   'P 1'
#
loop_
_entity.id
_entity.type
_entity.pdbx_description
1 polymer ?
#
loop_
_entity_poly.entity_id
_entity_poly.type
_entity_poly.pdbx_seq_one_letter_code
_entity_poly.pdbx_strand_id
1 'polypeptide(L)'
;MRMFRFFFALALICGLSSAAKADQADFRLVILDPDYITHPIFSTPYEFSFAPCVDGQLPTNVVSSYQGCFSGVNRTGNDWVGVEMVVSNTDDLGSQPASCALDGSEDIYSATNCGLSLDESRYILNFSIGNIPNNGTFVIAEDGVDPSLFPTVSLVAITSPVPEPSSLLFLSTGFFCAVLFLLWRNSFLTRLSNL
;
A
#
# COMPACT_ATOMS: atom_id res chain seq x y z
N MET A 1 -27.51 -77.57 -7.04
CA MET A 1 -27.76 -76.28 -7.72
C MET A 1 -28.74 -75.35 -6.96
N ARG A 2 -28.75 -75.35 -5.62
CA ARG A 2 -29.51 -74.37 -4.81
C ARG A 2 -28.67 -73.18 -4.37
N MET A 3 -27.36 -73.39 -4.19
CA MET A 3 -26.41 -72.36 -3.75
C MET A 3 -26.24 -71.22 -4.77
N PHE A 4 -26.27 -71.52 -6.07
CA PHE A 4 -26.09 -70.53 -7.14
C PHE A 4 -27.22 -69.49 -7.20
N ARG A 5 -28.44 -69.88 -6.78
CA ARG A 5 -29.60 -68.98 -6.74
C ARG A 5 -29.48 -67.93 -5.63
N PHE A 6 -28.84 -68.28 -4.51
CA PHE A 6 -28.60 -67.35 -3.41
C PHE A 6 -27.52 -66.32 -3.76
N PHE A 7 -26.48 -66.72 -4.49
CA PHE A 7 -25.45 -65.78 -4.95
C PHE A 7 -25.98 -64.78 -5.98
N PHE A 8 -26.88 -65.21 -6.88
CA PHE A 8 -27.49 -64.30 -7.84
C PHE A 8 -28.45 -63.29 -7.18
N ALA A 9 -29.22 -63.74 -6.18
CA ALA A 9 -30.07 -62.85 -5.39
C ALA A 9 -29.25 -61.83 -4.58
N LEU A 10 -28.12 -62.26 -3.99
CA LEU A 10 -27.22 -61.37 -3.25
C LEU A 10 -26.55 -60.34 -4.17
N ALA A 11 -26.12 -60.76 -5.37
CA ALA A 11 -25.55 -59.86 -6.37
C ALA A 11 -26.57 -58.81 -6.86
N LEU A 12 -27.85 -59.16 -6.94
CA LEU A 12 -28.91 -58.24 -7.37
C LEU A 12 -29.25 -57.20 -6.30
N ILE A 13 -29.21 -57.58 -5.01
CA ILE A 13 -29.42 -56.66 -3.89
C ILE A 13 -28.20 -55.75 -3.69
N CYS A 14 -26.99 -56.27 -3.89
CA CYS A 14 -25.76 -55.47 -3.83
C CYS A 14 -25.55 -54.57 -5.07
N GLY A 15 -26.16 -54.91 -6.21
CA GLY A 15 -26.05 -54.15 -7.47
C GLY A 15 -27.03 -52.97 -7.61
N LEU A 16 -28.04 -52.86 -6.75
CA LEU A 16 -29.04 -51.78 -6.79
C LEU A 16 -28.70 -50.60 -5.87
N SER A 17 -27.62 -50.69 -5.10
CA SER A 17 -27.22 -49.66 -4.13
C SER A 17 -26.20 -48.69 -4.72
N SER A 18 -26.51 -48.04 -5.84
CA SER A 18 -25.89 -46.76 -6.19
C SER A 18 -26.68 -46.06 -7.31
N ALA A 19 -27.85 -45.54 -6.96
CA ALA A 19 -28.34 -44.34 -7.62
C ALA A 19 -28.04 -43.17 -6.68
N ALA A 20 -26.75 -42.82 -6.56
CA ALA A 20 -26.41 -41.49 -6.06
C ALA A 20 -26.93 -40.50 -7.10
N LYS A 21 -28.14 -39.99 -6.87
CA LYS A 21 -28.71 -38.89 -7.62
C LYS A 21 -27.86 -37.67 -7.27
N ALA A 22 -26.77 -37.46 -8.01
CA ALA A 22 -26.01 -36.23 -7.95
C ALA A 22 -26.97 -35.13 -8.44
N ASP A 23 -27.53 -34.40 -7.47
CA ASP A 23 -28.33 -33.23 -7.75
C ASP A 23 -27.44 -32.22 -8.48
N GLN A 24 -27.99 -31.63 -9.53
CA GLN A 24 -27.31 -30.72 -10.45
C GLN A 24 -27.19 -29.33 -9.81
N ALA A 25 -26.77 -29.27 -8.56
CA ALA A 25 -26.30 -28.05 -7.95
C ALA A 25 -24.84 -27.87 -8.40
N ASP A 26 -24.68 -27.40 -9.63
CA ASP A 26 -23.43 -26.78 -10.07
C ASP A 26 -23.20 -25.56 -9.17
N PHE A 27 -22.48 -25.74 -8.07
CA PHE A 27 -22.03 -24.60 -7.29
C PHE A 27 -20.92 -23.93 -8.09
N ARG A 28 -21.23 -22.77 -8.67
CA ARG A 28 -20.24 -21.90 -9.30
C ARG A 28 -19.64 -21.03 -8.22
N LEU A 29 -18.40 -21.36 -7.84
CA LEU A 29 -17.59 -20.51 -7.00
C LEU A 29 -16.71 -19.66 -7.92
N VAL A 30 -16.74 -18.36 -7.71
CA VAL A 30 -15.98 -17.40 -8.49
C VAL A 30 -15.32 -16.45 -7.50
N ILE A 31 -14.00 -16.48 -7.49
CA ILE A 31 -13.15 -15.52 -6.80
C ILE A 31 -12.93 -14.40 -7.82
N LEU A 32 -13.52 -13.24 -7.55
CA LEU A 32 -13.30 -12.03 -8.35
C LEU A 32 -12.43 -11.12 -7.52
N ASP A 33 -11.30 -10.71 -8.10
CA ASP A 33 -10.52 -9.59 -7.60
C ASP A 33 -11.29 -8.30 -7.94
N PRO A 34 -11.57 -7.39 -6.99
CA PRO A 34 -12.12 -6.08 -7.33
C PRO A 34 -11.13 -5.26 -8.18
N ASP A 35 -11.70 -4.40 -9.01
CA ASP A 35 -11.03 -3.59 -10.03
C ASP A 35 -9.82 -2.82 -9.46
N TYR A 36 -8.75 -2.82 -10.26
CA TYR A 36 -7.40 -2.26 -10.09
C TYR A 36 -6.54 -2.72 -8.89
N ILE A 37 -5.29 -3.07 -9.23
CA ILE A 37 -4.27 -3.48 -8.26
C ILE A 37 -3.76 -2.26 -7.49
N THR A 38 -3.78 -2.32 -6.16
CA THR A 38 -3.14 -1.31 -5.30
C THR A 38 -1.84 -1.83 -4.70
N HIS A 39 -0.77 -1.03 -4.77
CA HIS A 39 0.56 -1.42 -4.29
C HIS A 39 0.84 -0.86 -2.88
N PRO A 40 1.10 -1.70 -1.86
CA PRO A 40 1.44 -1.22 -0.53
C PRO A 40 2.87 -0.66 -0.50
N ILE A 41 3.01 0.57 0.01
CA ILE A 41 4.29 1.28 0.12
C ILE A 41 4.72 1.32 1.58
N PHE A 42 5.76 0.55 1.92
CA PHE A 42 6.26 0.42 3.29
C PHE A 42 7.39 1.40 3.63
N SER A 43 8.06 1.98 2.63
CA SER A 43 9.15 2.92 2.81
C SER A 43 9.30 3.83 1.58
N THR A 44 9.89 5.01 1.78
CA THR A 44 10.28 5.92 0.69
C THR A 44 11.79 6.21 0.74
N PRO A 45 12.49 6.39 -0.41
CA PRO A 45 11.96 6.43 -1.77
C PRO A 45 11.33 5.10 -2.22
N TYR A 46 10.29 5.19 -3.04
CA TYR A 46 9.60 4.06 -3.66
C TYR A 46 9.60 4.23 -5.17
N GLU A 47 9.92 3.18 -5.91
CA GLU A 47 9.94 3.22 -7.37
C GLU A 47 8.74 2.49 -7.94
N PHE A 48 8.12 3.09 -8.96
CA PHE A 48 7.01 2.47 -9.69
C PHE A 48 7.02 2.86 -11.17
N SER A 49 6.27 2.10 -11.96
CA SER A 49 5.99 2.39 -13.36
C SER A 49 4.48 2.50 -13.55
N PHE A 50 4.05 3.32 -14.50
CA PHE A 50 2.62 3.42 -14.84
C PHE A 50 2.15 2.17 -15.58
N ALA A 51 0.88 1.85 -15.40
CA ALA A 51 0.15 0.89 -16.21
C ALA A 51 -1.04 1.60 -16.86
N PRO A 52 -1.64 1.06 -17.92
CA PRO A 52 -2.88 1.61 -18.46
C PRO A 52 -3.95 1.75 -17.37
N CYS A 53 -4.61 2.90 -17.32
CA CYS A 53 -5.73 3.12 -16.41
C CYS A 53 -6.86 2.11 -16.70
N VAL A 54 -7.47 1.57 -15.65
CA VAL A 54 -8.62 0.67 -15.78
C VAL A 54 -9.91 1.29 -15.24
N ASP A 55 -11.05 0.75 -15.67
CA ASP A 55 -12.37 1.24 -15.27
C ASP A 55 -12.53 1.25 -13.74
N GLY A 56 -13.02 2.36 -13.20
CA GLY A 56 -13.23 2.55 -11.76
C GLY A 56 -11.99 2.96 -10.96
N GLN A 57 -10.79 2.99 -11.56
CA GLN A 57 -9.55 3.42 -10.89
C GLN A 57 -9.52 4.92 -10.58
N LEU A 58 -10.11 5.73 -11.46
CA LEU A 58 -10.21 7.16 -11.31
C LEU A 58 -11.59 7.57 -10.76
N PRO A 59 -11.68 8.64 -9.96
CA PRO A 59 -12.96 9.19 -9.53
C PRO A 59 -13.84 9.58 -10.73
N THR A 60 -15.14 9.34 -10.63
CA THR A 60 -16.10 9.53 -11.74
C THR A 60 -16.22 10.98 -12.24
N ASN A 61 -15.71 11.94 -11.48
CA ASN A 61 -15.75 13.37 -11.81
C ASN A 61 -14.49 13.85 -12.56
N VAL A 62 -13.49 12.99 -12.73
CA VAL A 62 -12.27 13.29 -13.48
C VAL A 62 -12.58 13.27 -14.97
N VAL A 63 -12.45 14.42 -15.62
CA VAL A 63 -12.89 14.67 -17.01
C VAL A 63 -11.81 14.31 -18.04
N SER A 64 -10.55 14.20 -17.59
CA SER A 64 -9.37 13.89 -18.39
C SER A 64 -9.23 12.37 -18.59
N SER A 65 -8.96 11.97 -19.84
CA SER A 65 -8.59 10.59 -20.16
C SER A 65 -7.11 10.38 -19.86
N TYR A 66 -6.77 10.16 -18.59
CA TYR A 66 -5.44 9.73 -18.22
C TYR A 66 -5.08 8.42 -18.92
N GLN A 67 -3.83 8.34 -19.39
CA GLN A 67 -3.31 7.18 -20.12
C GLN A 67 -2.67 6.19 -19.15
N GLY A 68 -1.86 6.69 -18.22
CA GLY A 68 -1.15 5.91 -17.21
C GLY A 68 -1.69 6.14 -15.81
N CYS A 69 -1.88 5.07 -15.06
CA CYS A 69 -2.30 5.10 -13.68
C CYS A 69 -1.42 4.19 -12.80
N PHE A 70 -1.19 4.65 -11.58
CA PHE A 70 -0.61 3.88 -10.50
C PHE A 70 -1.46 4.05 -9.25
N SER A 71 -1.81 2.94 -8.60
CA SER A 71 -2.56 2.97 -7.34
C SER A 71 -1.68 2.50 -6.19
N GLY A 72 -1.54 3.34 -5.17
CA GLY A 72 -0.71 3.08 -3.99
C GLY A 72 -1.53 3.05 -2.70
N VAL A 73 -1.03 2.31 -1.72
CA VAL A 73 -1.51 2.37 -0.33
C VAL A 73 -0.35 2.79 0.57
N ASN A 74 -0.50 3.89 1.29
CA ASN A 74 0.48 4.33 2.26
C ASN A 74 0.52 3.32 3.43
N ARG A 75 1.63 2.59 3.58
CA ARG A 75 1.91 1.67 4.69
C ARG A 75 3.21 2.03 5.40
N THR A 76 3.68 3.27 5.29
CA THR A 76 4.96 3.70 5.88
C THR A 76 4.86 3.93 7.39
N GLY A 77 3.65 3.93 7.94
CA GLY A 77 3.40 4.22 9.36
C GLY A 77 3.21 5.70 9.67
N ASN A 78 3.35 6.58 8.68
CA ASN A 78 3.21 8.04 8.84
C ASN A 78 2.28 8.63 7.78
N ASP A 79 1.60 9.71 8.13
CA ASP A 79 0.79 10.50 7.20
C ASP A 79 1.70 11.31 6.25
N TRP A 80 1.35 11.36 4.96
CA TRP A 80 2.11 12.10 3.95
C TRP A 80 1.42 13.42 3.65
N VAL A 81 2.09 14.52 3.97
CA VAL A 81 1.60 15.90 3.74
C VAL A 81 2.03 16.47 2.39
N GLY A 82 2.87 15.72 1.67
CA GLY A 82 3.31 16.01 0.32
C GLY A 82 4.09 14.84 -0.27
N VAL A 83 4.37 14.93 -1.57
CA VAL A 83 5.22 13.99 -2.29
C VAL A 83 6.11 14.75 -3.27
N GLU A 84 7.34 14.30 -3.41
CA GLU A 84 8.24 14.67 -4.50
C GLU A 84 8.37 13.44 -5.40
N MET A 85 8.11 13.60 -6.69
CA MET A 85 8.34 12.59 -7.70
C MET A 85 9.45 13.03 -8.63
N VAL A 86 10.37 12.12 -8.91
CA VAL A 86 11.48 12.33 -9.82
C VAL A 86 11.36 11.36 -10.98
N VAL A 87 11.41 11.89 -12.19
CA VAL A 87 11.28 11.12 -13.43
C VAL A 87 12.48 11.46 -14.32
N SER A 88 13.15 10.44 -14.86
CA SER A 88 14.25 10.68 -15.82
C SER A 88 13.69 11.25 -17.12
N ASN A 89 14.35 12.26 -17.69
CA ASN A 89 13.98 12.79 -19.01
C ASN A 89 14.51 11.84 -20.09
N THR A 90 13.61 11.07 -20.70
CA THR A 90 13.90 10.16 -21.81
C THR A 90 13.48 10.77 -23.14
N ASP A 91 13.94 10.17 -24.25
CA ASP A 91 13.54 10.61 -25.59
C ASP A 91 12.01 10.57 -25.79
N ASP A 92 11.32 9.63 -25.13
CA ASP A 92 9.86 9.49 -25.16
C ASP A 92 9.12 10.66 -24.48
N LEU A 93 9.74 11.31 -23.48
CA LEU A 93 9.21 12.52 -22.83
C LEU A 93 9.55 13.80 -23.61
N GLY A 94 10.56 13.73 -24.49
CA GLY A 94 10.89 14.76 -25.48
C GLY A 94 11.23 16.15 -24.90
N SER A 95 11.72 16.22 -23.65
CA SER A 95 11.99 17.49 -22.94
C SER A 95 10.80 18.48 -22.92
N GLN A 96 9.57 17.97 -23.02
CA GLN A 96 8.39 18.83 -22.99
C GLN A 96 8.18 19.42 -21.58
N PRO A 97 7.60 20.62 -21.45
CA PRO A 97 7.32 21.17 -20.13
C PRO A 97 6.33 20.27 -19.38
N ALA A 98 6.73 19.77 -18.21
CA ALA A 98 5.84 19.01 -17.34
C ALA A 98 4.72 19.92 -16.80
N SER A 99 3.50 19.42 -16.84
CA SER A 99 2.32 20.07 -16.26
C SER A 99 1.78 19.24 -15.11
N CYS A 100 1.53 19.87 -13.97
CA CYS A 100 0.82 19.27 -12.84
C CYS A 100 -0.43 20.11 -12.55
N ALA A 101 -1.25 20.24 -13.58
CA ALA A 101 -2.55 20.89 -13.46
C ALA A 101 -3.45 20.08 -12.52
N LEU A 102 -4.20 20.80 -11.69
CA LEU A 102 -5.17 20.22 -10.77
C LEU A 102 -6.51 20.03 -11.49
N ASP A 103 -7.16 18.88 -11.28
CA ASP A 103 -8.46 18.53 -11.88
C ASP A 103 -9.67 19.12 -11.12
N GLY A 104 -9.47 19.55 -9.86
CA GLY A 104 -10.49 20.21 -9.04
C GLY A 104 -10.61 19.61 -7.64
N SER A 105 -11.81 19.14 -7.28
CA SER A 105 -12.14 18.73 -5.91
C SER A 105 -11.63 17.34 -5.51
N GLU A 106 -11.20 16.54 -6.48
CA GLU A 106 -10.70 15.19 -6.26
C GLU A 106 -9.18 15.16 -6.00
N ASP A 107 -8.49 16.29 -6.21
CA ASP A 107 -7.06 16.40 -5.94
C ASP A 107 -6.77 16.32 -4.44
N ILE A 108 -5.88 15.40 -4.06
CA ILE A 108 -5.45 15.25 -2.66
C ILE A 108 -4.60 16.46 -2.23
N TYR A 109 -3.77 16.98 -3.13
CA TYR A 109 -2.83 18.06 -2.90
C TYR A 109 -3.26 19.32 -3.65
N SER A 110 -3.29 20.46 -2.94
CA SER A 110 -3.78 21.73 -3.50
C SER A 110 -2.66 22.65 -4.02
N ALA A 111 -1.39 22.29 -3.81
CA ALA A 111 -0.25 23.04 -4.33
C ALA A 111 0.70 22.12 -5.09
N THR A 112 1.02 22.52 -6.33
CA THR A 112 1.91 21.78 -7.23
C THR A 112 3.05 22.66 -7.72
N ASN A 113 4.23 22.07 -7.90
CA ASN A 113 5.37 22.70 -8.56
C ASN A 113 6.11 21.65 -9.38
N CYS A 114 5.96 21.74 -10.69
CA CYS A 114 6.47 20.75 -11.62
C CYS A 114 7.27 21.42 -12.70
N GLY A 115 8.44 20.84 -12.99
CA GLY A 115 9.32 21.38 -13.99
C GLY A 115 10.46 20.44 -14.29
N LEU A 116 11.19 20.81 -15.34
CA LEU A 116 12.43 20.18 -15.71
C LEU A 116 13.56 20.71 -14.82
N SER A 117 14.49 19.86 -14.43
CA SER A 117 15.68 20.25 -13.69
C SER A 117 16.57 21.18 -14.52
N LEU A 118 17.44 21.95 -13.87
CA LEU A 118 18.31 22.93 -14.53
C LEU A 118 19.28 22.30 -15.56
N ASP A 119 19.63 21.04 -15.35
CA ASP A 119 20.47 20.22 -16.22
C ASP A 119 19.65 19.45 -17.27
N GLU A 120 18.33 19.69 -17.33
CA GLU A 120 17.38 19.10 -18.28
C GLU A 120 17.33 17.55 -18.26
N SER A 121 17.92 16.92 -17.24
CA SER A 121 18.09 15.47 -17.15
C SER A 121 16.90 14.77 -16.52
N ARG A 122 16.11 15.49 -15.69
CA ARG A 122 15.04 14.92 -14.89
C ARG A 122 13.88 15.91 -14.74
N TYR A 123 12.68 15.38 -14.58
CA TYR A 123 11.53 16.12 -14.09
C TYR A 123 11.45 15.99 -12.58
N ILE A 124 11.18 17.11 -11.91
CA ILE A 124 10.93 17.16 -10.47
C ILE A 124 9.50 17.66 -10.29
N LEU A 125 8.64 16.78 -9.79
CA LEU A 125 7.21 17.01 -9.63
C LEU A 125 6.87 17.04 -8.14
N ASN A 126 6.58 18.22 -7.61
CA ASN A 126 6.27 18.41 -6.20
C ASN A 126 4.79 18.64 -5.98
N PHE A 127 4.23 17.95 -4.99
CA PHE A 127 2.84 18.07 -4.56
C PHE A 127 2.82 18.28 -3.05
N SER A 128 2.07 19.27 -2.58
CA SER A 128 2.02 19.64 -1.17
C SER A 128 0.66 20.23 -0.79
N ILE A 129 0.45 20.48 0.50
CA ILE A 129 -0.81 21.01 1.04
C ILE A 129 -1.96 20.04 0.77
N GLY A 130 -1.89 18.89 1.44
CA GLY A 130 -2.86 17.79 1.40
C GLY A 130 -2.52 16.75 2.45
N ASN A 131 -3.22 15.61 2.43
CA ASN A 131 -2.91 14.50 3.34
C ASN A 131 -3.26 13.15 2.72
N ILE A 132 -2.27 12.26 2.63
CA ILE A 132 -2.49 10.83 2.43
C ILE A 132 -2.27 10.17 3.81
N PRO A 133 -3.35 9.81 4.54
CA PRO A 133 -3.21 9.23 5.86
C PRO A 133 -2.49 7.88 5.79
N ASN A 134 -1.89 7.44 6.89
CA ASN A 134 -1.39 6.08 7.01
C ASN A 134 -2.56 5.09 6.78
N ASN A 135 -2.32 4.07 5.97
CA ASN A 135 -3.31 3.15 5.41
C ASN A 135 -4.27 3.77 4.37
N GLY A 136 -4.05 5.02 3.97
CA GLY A 136 -4.79 5.68 2.89
C GLY A 136 -4.42 5.13 1.52
N THR A 137 -5.42 5.03 0.64
CA THR A 137 -5.24 4.66 -0.77
C THR A 137 -5.24 5.93 -1.61
N PHE A 138 -4.42 5.97 -2.64
CA PHE A 138 -4.32 7.08 -3.57
C PHE A 138 -4.03 6.58 -4.98
N VAL A 139 -4.28 7.43 -5.97
CA VAL A 139 -3.99 7.15 -7.37
C VAL A 139 -3.15 8.30 -7.92
N ILE A 140 -2.11 7.95 -8.65
CA ILE A 140 -1.31 8.88 -9.46
C ILE A 140 -1.66 8.57 -10.90
N ALA A 141 -2.02 9.61 -11.66
CA ALA A 141 -2.38 9.46 -13.06
C ALA A 141 -1.53 10.40 -13.92
N GLU A 142 -1.19 9.96 -15.12
CA GLU A 142 -0.46 10.73 -16.12
C GLU A 142 -1.19 10.69 -17.46
N ASP A 143 -1.12 11.80 -18.17
CA ASP A 143 -1.62 11.95 -19.53
C ASP A 143 -0.52 12.58 -20.39
N GLY A 144 -0.38 12.08 -21.60
CA GLY A 144 0.53 12.62 -22.62
C GLY A 144 1.46 11.59 -23.23
N VAL A 145 1.76 10.49 -22.53
CA VAL A 145 2.72 9.47 -23.00
C VAL A 145 2.11 8.09 -22.80
N ASP A 146 2.46 7.15 -23.67
CA ASP A 146 2.03 5.76 -23.48
C ASP A 146 2.65 5.20 -22.19
N PRO A 147 1.87 4.58 -21.27
CA PRO A 147 2.37 4.08 -20.00
C PRO A 147 3.52 3.07 -20.14
N SER A 148 3.58 2.34 -21.25
CA SER A 148 4.65 1.38 -21.54
C SER A 148 5.98 2.02 -21.95
N LEU A 149 5.95 3.29 -22.36
CA LEU A 149 7.11 4.11 -22.71
C LEU A 149 7.49 5.08 -21.59
N PHE A 150 6.59 5.30 -20.62
CA PHE A 150 6.86 6.18 -19.49
C PHE A 150 7.96 5.60 -18.57
N PRO A 151 9.02 6.35 -18.26
CA PRO A 151 10.12 5.84 -17.44
C PRO A 151 9.73 5.63 -15.97
N THR A 152 10.50 4.83 -15.24
CA THR A 152 10.28 4.60 -13.81
C THR A 152 10.29 5.91 -13.02
N VAL A 153 9.29 6.06 -12.15
CA VAL A 153 9.12 7.20 -11.24
C VAL A 153 9.71 6.85 -9.88
N SER A 154 10.53 7.74 -9.33
CA SER A 154 10.97 7.68 -7.94
C SER A 154 10.11 8.61 -7.09
N LEU A 155 9.40 8.07 -6.10
CA LEU A 155 8.53 8.82 -5.21
C LEU A 155 9.12 8.92 -3.81
N VAL A 156 9.23 10.15 -3.31
CA VAL A 156 9.67 10.48 -1.96
C VAL A 156 8.50 11.12 -1.22
N ALA A 157 8.08 10.53 -0.10
CA ALA A 157 7.03 11.11 0.74
C ALA A 157 7.59 12.19 1.66
N ILE A 158 6.86 13.29 1.78
CA ILE A 158 7.08 14.33 2.78
C ILE A 158 6.12 14.03 3.93
N THR A 159 6.66 13.66 5.09
CA THR A 159 5.86 13.31 6.26
C THR A 159 5.64 14.53 7.16
N SER A 160 4.50 14.55 7.85
CA SER A 160 4.34 15.48 8.98
C SER A 160 5.40 15.15 10.04
N PRO A 161 5.99 16.15 10.73
CA PRO A 161 6.82 15.87 11.89
C PRO A 161 6.04 15.01 12.89
N VAL A 162 6.49 13.78 13.10
CA VAL A 162 6.00 12.95 14.20
C VAL A 162 6.55 13.60 15.47
N PRO A 163 5.69 13.99 16.44
CA PRO A 163 6.20 14.48 17.71
C PRO A 163 7.11 13.41 18.30
N GLU A 164 8.40 13.72 18.49
CA GLU A 164 9.32 12.77 19.12
C GLU A 164 8.72 12.33 20.46
N PRO A 165 8.76 11.02 20.79
CA PRO A 165 8.33 10.56 22.11
C PRO A 165 9.14 11.35 23.13
N SER A 166 8.46 12.09 24.01
CA SER A 166 9.10 13.11 24.85
C SER A 166 10.34 12.53 25.55
N SER A 167 11.52 12.86 25.02
CA SER A 167 12.81 12.36 25.49
C SER A 167 13.03 12.76 26.95
N LEU A 168 12.39 13.85 27.36
CA LEU A 168 12.32 14.37 28.72
C LEU A 168 11.53 13.45 29.67
N LEU A 169 10.49 12.79 29.17
CA LEU A 169 9.71 11.83 29.94
C LEU A 169 10.53 10.55 30.17
N PHE A 170 11.18 10.02 29.14
CA PHE A 170 12.13 8.90 29.26
C PHE A 170 13.32 9.22 30.17
N LEU A 171 13.91 10.42 30.03
CA LEU A 171 14.99 10.90 30.90
C LEU A 171 14.51 11.01 32.35
N SER A 172 13.30 11.53 32.58
CA SER A 172 12.74 11.68 33.93
C SER A 172 12.49 10.32 34.60
N THR A 173 11.94 9.35 33.87
CA THR A 173 11.73 7.99 34.38
C THR A 173 13.05 7.26 34.61
N GLY A 174 14.03 7.43 33.72
CA GLY A 174 15.37 6.86 33.87
C GLY A 174 16.11 7.41 35.09
N PHE A 175 16.04 8.74 35.30
CA PHE A 175 16.64 9.40 36.46
C PHE A 175 15.97 8.96 37.77
N PHE A 176 14.64 8.84 37.79
CA PHE A 176 13.90 8.38 38.95
C PHE A 176 14.27 6.94 39.35
N CYS A 177 14.36 6.03 38.37
CA CYS A 177 14.81 4.66 38.61
C CYS A 177 16.26 4.59 39.12
N ALA A 178 17.17 5.41 38.59
CA ALA A 178 18.56 5.48 39.04
C ALA A 178 18.68 5.97 40.50
N VAL A 179 17.91 7.00 40.87
CA VAL A 179 17.87 7.52 42.25
C VAL A 179 17.33 6.48 43.22
N LEU A 180 16.23 5.80 42.86
CA LEU A 180 15.68 4.70 43.68
C LEU A 180 16.67 3.56 43.88
N PHE A 181 17.42 3.19 42.83
CA PHE A 181 18.44 2.15 42.94
C PHE A 181 19.59 2.55 43.88
N LEU A 182 20.05 3.81 43.82
CA LEU A 182 21.09 4.33 44.71
C LEU A 182 20.63 4.38 46.17
N LEU A 183 19.38 4.78 46.43
CA LEU A 183 18.78 4.80 47.76
C LEU A 183 18.62 3.37 48.33
N TRP A 184 18.18 2.42 47.50
CA TRP A 184 18.10 1.01 47.88
C TRP A 184 19.48 0.42 48.20
N ARG A 185 20.50 0.70 47.37
CA ARG A 185 21.87 0.23 47.60
C ARG A 185 22.45 0.75 48.92
N ASN A 186 22.26 2.03 49.22
CA ASN A 186 22.77 2.62 50.46
C ASN A 186 22.07 2.09 51.72
N SER A 187 20.76 1.85 51.65
CA SER A 187 20.00 1.26 52.77
C SER A 187 20.33 -0.22 53.00
N PHE A 188 20.69 -0.97 51.96
CA PHE A 188 21.18 -2.34 52.08
C PHE A 188 22.57 -2.40 52.73
N LEU A 189 23.50 -1.54 52.31
CA LEU A 189 24.86 -1.49 52.85
C LEU A 189 24.91 -1.07 54.34
N THR A 190 24.05 -0.13 54.75
CA THR A 190 23.94 0.29 56.17
C THR A 190 23.30 -0.77 57.08
N ARG A 191 22.51 -1.70 56.53
CA ARG A 191 22.02 -2.86 57.29
C ARG A 191 23.08 -3.94 57.49
N LEU A 192 24.01 -4.09 56.54
CA LEU A 192 25.11 -5.06 56.64
C LEU A 192 26.21 -4.63 57.62
N SER A 193 26.42 -3.32 57.83
CA SER A 193 27.42 -2.81 58.77
C SER A 193 26.99 -2.84 60.25
N ASN A 194 25.73 -3.19 60.53
CA ASN A 194 25.16 -3.28 61.88
C ASN A 194 24.91 -4.74 62.32
N LEU A 195 25.42 -5.71 61.54
CA LEU A 195 25.51 -7.14 61.87
C LEU A 195 26.96 -7.49 62.18
#